data_AF-A0A061R4A0-F1
#
_entry.id   AF-A0A061R4A0-F1
#
_cell.length_a   1.000
_cell.length_b   1.000
_cell.length_c   1.000
_cell.angle_alpha   90.00
_cell.angle_beta   90.00
_cell.angle_gamma   90.00
#
_symmetry.space_group_name_H-M   'P 1'
#
loop_
_entity.id
_entity.type
_entity.pdbx_description
1 polymer ?
#
loop_
_entity_poly.entity_id
_entity_poly.type
_entity_poly.pdbx_seq_one_letter_code
_entity_poly.pdbx_strand_id
1 'polypeptide(L)'
;MDWIGKTFREWTSPEFVESRGQLQRGGMVSKETLQRFFAESNLLFDTADFVDRLKHEHAEGKDVSEAIEAAQREIFERLGVEGRFGISCLSRVFNEYGSDLEAVQECVDFMQREELLLDEIELPPSEFQRKKSLLQKQRELSHRLRQMTSAEREQFLCERQQKMEHLHEMTEGERAEFLFESKVIASSMMQQLGANSRPA
;
A
#
# COMPACT_ATOMS: atom_id res chain seq x y z
N MET A 1 28.61 11.58 -4.28
CA MET A 1 28.18 12.42 -3.14
C MET A 1 27.42 11.52 -2.19
N ASP A 2 28.06 11.16 -1.08
CA ASP A 2 27.63 10.11 -0.13
C ASP A 2 26.87 10.74 1.06
N TRP A 3 25.71 11.34 0.77
CA TRP A 3 24.87 12.00 1.79
C TRP A 3 23.67 11.15 2.21
N ILE A 4 23.20 10.25 1.33
CA ILE A 4 22.11 9.30 1.61
C ILE A 4 22.48 8.37 2.77
N GLY A 5 23.75 7.96 2.84
CA GLY A 5 24.26 7.14 3.94
C GLY A 5 24.51 7.90 5.26
N LYS A 6 24.47 9.25 5.30
CA LYS A 6 24.80 10.02 6.51
C LYS A 6 23.58 10.37 7.36
N THR A 7 22.47 10.78 6.74
CA THR A 7 21.23 11.12 7.47
C THR A 7 20.43 9.88 7.89
N PHE A 8 20.45 8.81 7.08
CA PHE A 8 19.70 7.58 7.41
C PHE A 8 20.34 6.74 8.54
N ARG A 9 21.67 6.87 8.73
CA ARG A 9 22.42 6.20 9.81
C ARG A 9 22.14 6.76 11.20
N GLU A 10 21.64 8.00 11.30
CA GLU A 10 21.36 8.64 12.60
C GLU A 10 19.99 8.23 13.18
N TRP A 11 19.10 7.64 12.38
CA TRP A 11 17.69 7.39 12.76
C TRP A 11 17.36 5.90 12.98
N THR A 12 18.32 5.01 12.76
CA THR A 12 18.17 3.56 13.01
C THR A 12 19.19 3.10 14.05
N SER A 13 18.71 2.33 15.03
CA SER A 13 19.43 1.87 16.23
C SER A 13 20.87 1.36 15.93
N PRO A 14 21.85 1.51 16.84
CA PRO A 14 23.28 1.23 16.58
C PRO A 14 23.66 -0.24 16.37
N GLU A 15 22.70 -1.17 16.35
CA GLU A 15 22.95 -2.61 16.32
C GLU A 15 22.49 -3.25 15.00
N PHE A 16 23.10 -2.88 13.88
CA PHE A 16 23.10 -3.77 12.72
C PHE A 16 24.52 -3.89 12.15
N VAL A 17 25.15 -4.97 12.54
CA VAL A 17 26.46 -5.44 12.05
C VAL A 17 26.36 -5.63 10.54
N GLU A 18 27.27 -4.98 9.80
CA GLU A 18 27.55 -5.22 8.39
C GLU A 18 27.84 -6.71 8.15
N SER A 19 26.81 -7.48 7.81
CA SER A 19 27.00 -8.74 7.08
C SER A 19 27.23 -8.36 5.62
N ARG A 20 28.49 -8.19 5.21
CA ARG A 20 28.88 -8.20 3.80
C ARG A 20 28.77 -9.62 3.22
N GLY A 21 27.60 -10.22 3.37
CA GLY A 21 27.19 -11.43 2.67
C GLY A 21 26.90 -11.10 1.20
N GLN A 22 26.99 -12.12 0.34
CA GLN A 22 26.60 -12.00 -1.05
C GLN A 22 25.09 -11.69 -1.12
N LEU A 23 24.72 -10.54 -1.70
CA LEU A 23 23.32 -10.13 -1.82
C LEU A 23 22.50 -11.21 -2.55
N GLN A 24 21.27 -11.46 -2.09
CA GLN A 24 20.33 -12.32 -2.79
C GLN A 24 20.03 -11.73 -4.18
N ARG A 25 20.14 -12.55 -5.23
CA ARG A 25 19.93 -12.15 -6.64
C ARG A 25 18.99 -13.09 -7.41
N GLY A 26 18.36 -14.04 -6.72
CA GLY A 26 17.57 -15.09 -7.35
C GLY A 26 16.54 -15.69 -6.39
N GLY A 27 15.59 -16.43 -6.96
CA GLY A 27 14.48 -17.02 -6.21
C GLY A 27 13.40 -15.99 -5.87
N MET A 28 12.78 -16.14 -4.70
CA MET A 28 11.82 -15.18 -4.14
C MET A 28 12.38 -14.61 -2.84
N VAL A 29 12.14 -13.32 -2.60
CA VAL A 29 12.46 -12.68 -1.32
C VAL A 29 11.52 -13.25 -0.25
N SER A 30 12.05 -13.58 0.93
CA SER A 30 11.25 -14.16 2.01
C SER A 30 10.14 -13.20 2.49
N LYS A 31 9.05 -13.75 3.05
CA LYS A 31 7.98 -12.95 3.66
C LYS A 31 8.51 -11.99 4.72
N GLU A 32 9.40 -12.46 5.59
CA GLU A 32 10.00 -11.63 6.64
C GLU A 32 10.78 -10.44 6.05
N THR A 33 11.56 -10.68 4.99
CA THR A 33 12.31 -9.60 4.33
C THR A 33 11.37 -8.61 3.63
N LEU A 34 10.28 -9.08 3.00
CA LEU A 34 9.25 -8.20 2.42
C LEU A 34 8.56 -7.35 3.49
N GLN A 35 8.18 -7.95 4.62
CA GLN A 35 7.58 -7.24 5.74
C GLN A 35 8.49 -6.13 6.29
N ARG A 36 9.77 -6.45 6.46
CA ARG A 36 10.79 -5.46 6.87
C ARG A 36 10.96 -4.35 5.83
N PHE A 37 10.98 -4.70 4.54
CA PHE A 37 11.06 -3.74 3.44
C PHE A 37 9.86 -2.78 3.44
N PHE A 38 8.63 -3.29 3.60
CA PHE A 38 7.43 -2.46 3.68
C PHE A 38 7.47 -1.53 4.88
N ALA A 39 7.87 -2.03 6.06
CA ALA A 39 7.99 -1.23 7.26
C ALA A 39 9.02 -0.10 7.13
N GLU A 40 10.24 -0.40 6.65
CA GLU A 40 11.30 0.60 6.46
C GLU A 40 10.91 1.64 5.41
N SER A 41 10.24 1.22 4.33
CA SER A 41 9.80 2.12 3.27
C SER A 41 8.68 3.04 3.76
N ASN A 42 7.70 2.53 4.52
CA ASN A 42 6.62 3.34 5.09
C ASN A 42 7.17 4.40 6.06
N LEU A 43 8.15 4.04 6.90
CA LEU A 43 8.83 5.00 7.78
C LEU A 43 9.53 6.12 6.98
N LEU A 44 10.20 5.75 5.89
CA LEU A 44 10.82 6.73 5.00
C LEU A 44 9.76 7.66 4.36
N PHE A 45 8.64 7.10 3.91
CA PHE A 45 7.54 7.85 3.28
C PHE A 45 6.83 8.82 4.25
N ASP A 46 6.92 8.57 5.55
CA ASP A 46 6.40 9.46 6.60
C ASP A 46 7.40 10.54 7.04
N THR A 47 8.63 10.50 6.52
CA THR A 47 9.68 11.46 6.89
C THR A 47 9.56 12.76 6.09
N ALA A 48 9.41 13.89 6.78
CA ALA A 48 9.26 15.21 6.16
C ALA A 48 10.41 15.53 5.20
N ASP A 49 11.66 15.24 5.59
CA ASP A 49 12.85 15.48 4.74
C ASP A 49 12.78 14.73 3.41
N PHE A 50 12.27 13.50 3.42
CA PHE A 50 12.12 12.71 2.19
C PHE A 50 11.02 13.31 1.31
N VAL A 51 9.86 13.63 1.89
CA VAL A 51 8.74 14.26 1.17
C VAL A 51 9.15 15.61 0.57
N ASP A 52 9.84 16.47 1.33
CA ASP A 52 10.28 17.79 0.88
C ASP A 52 11.30 17.69 -0.25
N ARG A 53 12.19 16.68 -0.20
CA ARG A 53 13.10 16.37 -1.31
C ARG A 53 12.33 15.97 -2.57
N LEU A 54 11.34 15.08 -2.45
CA LEU A 54 10.53 14.66 -3.60
C LEU A 54 9.76 15.85 -4.21
N LYS A 55 9.22 16.75 -3.37
CA LYS A 55 8.59 18.00 -3.82
C LYS A 55 9.57 18.90 -4.57
N HIS A 56 10.80 19.02 -4.08
CA HIS A 56 11.85 19.76 -4.76
C HIS A 56 12.22 19.15 -6.11
N GLU A 57 12.41 17.82 -6.17
CA GLU A 57 12.74 17.13 -7.42
C GLU A 57 11.61 17.24 -8.46
N HIS A 58 10.35 17.14 -8.02
CA HIS A 58 9.19 17.38 -8.86
C HIS A 58 9.16 18.82 -9.41
N ALA A 59 9.44 19.82 -8.57
CA ALA A 59 9.52 21.22 -8.99
C ALA A 59 10.65 21.48 -10.00
N GLU A 60 11.72 20.68 -9.97
CA GLU A 60 12.80 20.69 -10.98
C GLU A 60 12.45 19.88 -12.24
N GLY A 61 11.25 19.30 -12.33
CA GLY A 61 10.78 18.52 -13.47
C GLY A 61 11.36 17.11 -13.56
N LYS A 62 11.88 16.56 -12.46
CA LYS A 62 12.40 15.19 -12.40
C LYS A 62 11.27 14.18 -12.15
N ASP A 63 11.52 12.94 -12.55
CA ASP A 63 10.63 11.82 -12.23
C ASP A 63 10.83 11.39 -10.77
N VAL A 64 9.82 11.65 -9.96
CA VAL A 64 9.78 11.33 -8.52
C VAL A 64 9.81 9.81 -8.30
N SER A 65 9.26 9.05 -9.25
CA SER A 65 9.24 7.58 -9.20
C SER A 65 10.66 7.02 -9.21
N GLU A 66 11.59 7.61 -9.97
CA GLU A 66 12.99 7.18 -9.99
C GLU A 66 13.67 7.38 -8.63
N ALA A 67 13.31 8.46 -7.91
CA ALA A 67 13.87 8.77 -6.60
C ALA A 67 13.32 7.86 -5.49
N ILE A 68 12.03 7.52 -5.57
CA ILE A 68 11.39 6.52 -4.70
C ILE A 68 12.01 5.14 -4.97
N GLU A 69 12.11 4.74 -6.24
CA GLU A 69 12.69 3.45 -6.63
C GLU A 69 14.15 3.35 -6.15
N ALA A 70 14.95 4.42 -6.30
CA ALA A 70 16.32 4.45 -5.80
C ALA A 70 16.39 4.22 -4.28
N ALA A 71 15.53 4.85 -3.50
CA ALA A 71 15.47 4.65 -2.06
C ALA A 71 15.03 3.22 -1.68
N GLN A 72 14.04 2.68 -2.38
CA GLN A 72 13.60 1.29 -2.18
C GLN A 72 14.72 0.27 -2.50
N ARG A 73 15.52 0.50 -3.55
CA ARG A 73 16.68 -0.35 -3.86
C ARG A 73 17.67 -0.37 -2.70
N GLU A 74 17.97 0.77 -2.10
CA GLU A 74 18.87 0.86 -0.95
C GLU A 74 18.33 0.12 0.28
N ILE A 75 17.01 0.20 0.54
CA ILE A 75 16.37 -0.55 1.62
C ILE A 75 16.56 -2.06 1.40
N PHE A 76 16.29 -2.56 0.19
CA PHE A 76 16.53 -3.98 -0.13
C PHE A 76 18.00 -4.39 0.07
N GLU A 77 18.94 -3.55 -0.35
CA GLU A 77 20.38 -3.83 -0.20
C GLU A 77 20.79 -3.95 1.27
N ARG A 78 20.26 -3.09 2.16
CA ARG A 78 20.45 -3.22 3.61
C ARG A 78 19.84 -4.49 4.19
N LEU A 79 18.75 -4.97 3.59
CA LEU A 79 18.11 -6.23 3.94
C LEU A 79 18.78 -7.47 3.32
N GLY A 80 19.92 -7.29 2.64
CA GLY A 80 20.69 -8.39 2.05
C GLY A 80 20.18 -8.86 0.68
N VAL A 81 19.35 -8.07 0.02
CA VAL A 81 18.77 -8.37 -1.30
C VAL A 81 19.28 -7.36 -2.32
N GLU A 82 19.66 -7.80 -3.52
CA GLU A 82 20.05 -6.85 -4.57
C GLU A 82 18.84 -5.98 -4.97
N GLY A 83 19.04 -4.66 -5.02
CA GLY A 83 17.94 -3.71 -5.08
C GLY A 83 17.00 -3.90 -6.27
N ARG A 84 17.52 -4.06 -7.50
CA ARG A 84 16.68 -4.27 -8.69
C ARG A 84 15.95 -5.61 -8.64
N PHE A 85 16.65 -6.65 -8.22
CA PHE A 85 16.05 -7.96 -8.00
C PHE A 85 14.92 -7.91 -6.95
N GLY A 86 15.13 -7.22 -5.82
CA GLY A 86 14.13 -7.05 -4.77
C GLY A 86 12.86 -6.36 -5.27
N ILE A 87 13.01 -5.24 -5.99
CA ILE A 87 11.87 -4.52 -6.59
C ILE A 87 11.13 -5.40 -7.59
N SER A 88 11.84 -6.15 -8.43
CA SER A 88 11.19 -7.07 -9.37
C SER A 88 10.36 -8.15 -8.67
N CYS A 89 10.72 -8.54 -7.45
CA CYS A 89 9.98 -9.53 -6.66
C CYS A 89 8.63 -9.01 -6.16
N LEU A 90 8.43 -7.71 -6.01
CA LEU A 90 7.15 -7.15 -5.56
C LEU A 90 5.99 -7.56 -6.49
N SER A 91 6.22 -7.54 -7.80
CA SER A 91 5.23 -7.97 -8.81
C SER A 91 4.86 -9.46 -8.70
N ARG A 92 5.72 -10.27 -8.08
CA ARG A 92 5.56 -11.73 -7.95
C ARG A 92 4.88 -12.14 -6.66
N VAL A 93 4.68 -11.23 -5.70
CA VAL A 93 4.06 -11.52 -4.40
C VAL A 93 2.68 -12.17 -4.56
N PHE A 94 1.86 -11.70 -5.49
CA PHE A 94 0.53 -12.27 -5.74
C PHE A 94 0.56 -13.72 -6.24
N ASN A 95 1.63 -14.13 -6.91
CA ASN A 95 1.79 -15.48 -7.42
C ASN A 95 2.44 -16.41 -6.38
N GLU A 96 3.51 -15.95 -5.74
CA GLU A 96 4.32 -16.75 -4.82
C GLU A 96 3.71 -16.84 -3.42
N TYR A 97 2.98 -15.80 -3.00
CA TYR A 97 2.33 -15.69 -1.68
C TYR A 97 0.81 -15.53 -1.78
N GLY A 98 0.20 -15.84 -2.93
CA GLY A 98 -1.24 -15.62 -3.16
C GLY A 98 -2.18 -16.36 -2.18
N SER A 99 -1.73 -17.44 -1.54
CA SER A 99 -2.50 -18.12 -0.49
C SER A 99 -2.36 -17.48 0.90
N ASP A 100 -1.35 -16.64 1.10
CA ASP A 100 -1.11 -15.89 2.34
C ASP A 100 -1.75 -14.51 2.21
N LEU A 101 -3.02 -14.43 2.61
CA LEU A 101 -3.82 -13.20 2.51
C LEU A 101 -3.21 -12.02 3.28
N GLU A 102 -2.44 -12.29 4.34
CA GLU A 102 -1.74 -11.24 5.10
C GLU A 102 -0.59 -10.67 4.27
N ALA A 103 0.26 -11.52 3.69
CA ALA A 103 1.35 -11.06 2.82
C ALA A 103 0.84 -10.30 1.58
N VAL A 104 -0.26 -10.76 0.98
CA VAL A 104 -0.93 -10.06 -0.12
C VAL A 104 -1.47 -8.70 0.33
N GLN A 105 -2.12 -8.64 1.48
CA GLN A 105 -2.67 -7.40 2.01
C GLN A 105 -1.57 -6.38 2.35
N GLU A 106 -0.48 -6.79 2.97
CA GLU A 106 0.68 -5.93 3.27
C GLU A 106 1.28 -5.34 2.00
N CYS A 107 1.40 -6.13 0.93
CA CYS A 107 1.89 -5.65 -0.36
C CYS A 107 0.92 -4.65 -1.01
N VAL A 108 -0.39 -4.88 -0.91
CA VAL A 108 -1.40 -3.92 -1.40
C VAL A 108 -1.35 -2.62 -0.61
N ASP A 109 -1.24 -2.70 0.72
CA ASP A 109 -1.18 -1.52 1.59
C ASP A 109 0.09 -0.69 1.32
N PHE A 110 1.21 -1.36 1.06
CA PHE A 110 2.46 -0.73 0.64
C PHE A 110 2.30 0.00 -0.70
N MET A 111 1.80 -0.66 -1.75
CA MET A 111 1.58 -0.02 -3.06
C MET A 111 0.64 1.19 -2.96
N GLN A 112 -0.42 1.10 -2.15
CA GLN A 112 -1.30 2.24 -1.91
C GLN A 112 -0.60 3.39 -1.17
N ARG A 113 0.32 3.08 -0.24
CA ARG A 113 1.07 4.12 0.46
C ARG A 113 2.02 4.84 -0.48
N GLU A 114 2.70 4.11 -1.36
CA GLU A 114 3.55 4.65 -2.42
C GLU A 114 2.75 5.52 -3.40
N GLU A 115 1.60 5.03 -3.88
CA GLU A 115 0.69 5.81 -4.73
C GLU A 115 0.24 7.11 -4.04
N LEU A 116 -0.15 7.03 -2.76
CA LEU A 116 -0.56 8.20 -1.99
C LEU A 116 0.60 9.19 -1.78
N LEU A 117 1.84 8.70 -1.65
CA LEU A 117 3.00 9.57 -1.60
C LEU A 117 3.18 10.30 -2.93
N LEU A 118 3.16 9.60 -4.06
CA LEU A 118 3.22 10.22 -5.39
C LEU A 118 2.11 11.25 -5.58
N ASP A 119 0.88 10.93 -5.21
CA ASP A 119 -0.25 11.86 -5.29
C ASP A 119 -0.04 13.12 -4.44
N GLU A 120 0.59 13.01 -3.26
CA GLU A 120 0.90 14.16 -2.42
C GLU A 120 1.87 15.13 -3.11
N ILE A 121 2.77 14.59 -3.93
CA ILE A 121 3.78 15.36 -4.65
C ILE A 121 3.20 15.96 -5.93
N GLU A 122 2.43 15.19 -6.68
CA GLU A 122 2.02 15.53 -8.05
C GLU A 122 0.66 16.23 -8.13
N LEU A 123 -0.26 15.94 -7.22
CA LEU A 123 -1.61 16.49 -7.29
C LEU A 123 -1.74 17.85 -6.59
N PRO A 124 -2.62 18.72 -7.11
CA PRO A 124 -3.04 19.90 -6.36
C PRO A 124 -3.62 19.52 -4.99
N PRO A 125 -3.43 20.35 -3.94
CA PRO A 125 -3.86 20.02 -2.58
C PRO A 125 -5.33 19.61 -2.46
N SER A 126 -6.24 20.24 -3.21
CA SER A 126 -7.67 19.91 -3.18
C SER A 126 -7.97 18.51 -3.75
N GLU A 127 -7.26 18.09 -4.80
CA GLU A 127 -7.42 16.78 -5.40
C GLU A 127 -6.79 15.68 -4.54
N PHE A 128 -5.60 15.95 -3.99
CA PHE A 128 -4.96 15.06 -3.03
C PHE A 128 -5.86 14.81 -1.80
N GLN A 129 -6.40 15.87 -1.19
CA GLN A 129 -7.30 15.72 -0.03
C GLN A 129 -8.55 14.91 -0.36
N ARG A 130 -9.11 15.10 -1.57
CA ARG A 130 -10.25 14.29 -2.04
C ARG A 130 -9.86 12.81 -2.17
N LYS A 131 -8.73 12.50 -2.82
CA LYS A 131 -8.26 11.12 -3.02
C LYS A 131 -7.92 10.44 -1.69
N LYS A 132 -7.22 11.15 -0.79
CA LYS A 132 -6.90 10.70 0.57
C LYS A 132 -8.15 10.37 1.38
N SER A 133 -9.17 11.25 1.34
CA SER A 133 -10.46 11.03 2.01
C SER A 133 -11.18 9.77 1.49
N LEU A 134 -11.20 9.57 0.18
CA LEU A 134 -11.80 8.38 -0.44
C LEU A 134 -11.07 7.10 -0.01
N LEU A 135 -9.74 7.08 -0.06
CA LEU A 135 -8.94 5.93 0.37
C LEU A 135 -9.15 5.62 1.87
N GLN A 136 -9.24 6.65 2.72
CA GLN A 136 -9.54 6.46 4.14
C GLN A 136 -10.92 5.83 4.36
N LYS A 137 -11.95 6.32 3.65
CA LYS A 137 -13.29 5.71 3.70
C LYS A 137 -13.28 4.26 3.24
N GLN A 138 -12.56 3.95 2.15
CA GLN A 138 -12.41 2.58 1.67
C GLN A 138 -11.76 1.66 2.72
N ARG A 139 -10.70 2.11 3.40
CA ARG A 139 -10.01 1.36 4.44
C ARG A 139 -10.91 1.12 5.65
N GLU A 140 -11.62 2.15 6.11
CA GLU A 140 -12.56 2.05 7.21
C GLU A 140 -13.69 1.06 6.92
N LEU A 141 -14.29 1.15 5.73
CA LEU A 141 -15.33 0.20 5.29
C LEU A 141 -14.81 -1.22 5.20
N SER A 142 -13.63 -1.42 4.60
CA SER A 142 -13.01 -2.75 4.49
C SER A 142 -12.68 -3.35 5.85
N HIS A 143 -12.19 -2.53 6.79
CA HIS A 143 -11.93 -2.95 8.16
C HIS A 143 -13.22 -3.32 8.90
N ARG A 144 -14.26 -2.48 8.80
CA ARG A 144 -15.58 -2.74 9.39
C ARG A 144 -16.18 -4.05 8.88
N LEU A 145 -16.12 -4.31 7.57
CA LEU A 145 -16.62 -5.55 6.97
C LEU A 145 -15.90 -6.80 7.51
N ARG A 146 -14.58 -6.71 7.74
CA ARG A 146 -13.80 -7.81 8.32
C ARG A 146 -14.21 -8.13 9.76
N GLN A 147 -14.61 -7.12 10.53
CA GLN A 147 -15.03 -7.27 11.93
C GLN A 147 -16.49 -7.74 12.08
N MET A 148 -17.34 -7.50 11.09
CA MET A 148 -18.73 -7.95 11.13
C MET A 148 -18.85 -9.48 11.13
N THR A 149 -19.74 -9.99 11.97
CA THR A 149 -20.25 -11.36 11.97
C THR A 149 -21.08 -11.64 10.71
N SER A 150 -21.37 -12.92 10.43
CA SER A 150 -22.23 -13.28 9.28
C SER A 150 -23.60 -12.59 9.33
N ALA A 151 -24.23 -12.55 10.51
CA ALA A 151 -25.54 -11.91 10.70
C ALA A 151 -25.48 -10.39 10.48
N GLU A 152 -24.43 -9.72 10.96
CA GLU A 152 -24.23 -8.28 10.73
C GLU A 152 -23.95 -7.97 9.26
N ARG A 153 -23.22 -8.85 8.55
CA ARG A 153 -22.99 -8.71 7.10
C ARG A 153 -24.29 -8.88 6.33
N GLU A 154 -25.11 -9.87 6.67
CA GLU A 154 -26.43 -10.06 6.06
C GLU A 154 -27.33 -8.85 6.28
N GLN A 155 -27.40 -8.33 7.50
CA GLN A 155 -28.16 -7.12 7.80
C GLN A 155 -27.63 -5.92 7.01
N PHE A 156 -26.31 -5.72 6.98
CA PHE A 156 -25.68 -4.63 6.23
C PHE A 156 -25.98 -4.72 4.72
N LEU A 157 -25.98 -5.92 4.14
CA LEU A 157 -26.36 -6.13 2.74
C LEU A 157 -27.84 -5.87 2.50
N CYS A 158 -28.73 -6.27 3.42
CA CYS A 158 -30.16 -5.97 3.35
C CYS A 158 -30.43 -4.46 3.40
N GLU A 159 -29.80 -3.73 4.32
CA GLU A 159 -29.92 -2.27 4.41
C GLU A 159 -29.44 -1.58 3.13
N ARG A 160 -28.37 -2.08 2.52
CA ARG A 160 -27.88 -1.57 1.23
C ARG A 160 -28.80 -1.89 0.06
N GLN A 161 -29.41 -3.07 0.05
CA GLN A 161 -30.40 -3.44 -0.97
C GLN A 161 -31.60 -2.49 -0.91
N GLN A 162 -32.10 -2.19 0.30
CA GLN A 162 -33.17 -1.21 0.50
C GLN A 162 -32.74 0.19 0.03
N LYS A 163 -31.52 0.62 0.35
CA LYS A 163 -30.99 1.92 -0.09
C LYS A 163 -30.83 1.99 -1.63
N MET A 164 -30.59 0.87 -2.30
CA MET A 164 -30.56 0.78 -3.77
C MET A 164 -31.94 0.98 -4.39
N GLU A 165 -33.01 0.55 -3.73
CA GLU A 165 -34.39 0.74 -4.22
C GLU A 165 -34.77 2.23 -4.23
N HIS A 166 -34.21 3.01 -3.30
CA HIS A 166 -34.39 4.46 -3.21
C HIS A 166 -33.30 5.28 -3.94
N LEU A 167 -32.49 4.65 -4.81
CA LEU A 167 -31.38 5.34 -5.49
C LEU A 167 -31.82 6.55 -6.32
N HIS A 168 -33.03 6.52 -6.87
CA HIS A 168 -33.58 7.62 -7.68
C HIS A 168 -33.96 8.86 -6.85
N GLU A 169 -34.19 8.69 -5.54
CA GLU A 169 -34.50 9.78 -4.60
C GLU A 169 -33.25 10.47 -4.06
N MET A 170 -32.07 9.85 -4.22
CA MET A 170 -30.80 10.38 -3.73
C MET A 170 -30.29 11.55 -4.58
N THR A 171 -29.61 12.51 -3.95
CA THR A 171 -28.85 13.53 -4.67
C THR A 171 -27.68 12.91 -5.45
N GLU A 172 -27.13 13.64 -6.42
CA GLU A 172 -26.00 13.15 -7.21
C GLU A 172 -24.78 12.81 -6.36
N GLY A 173 -24.50 13.61 -5.33
CA GLY A 173 -23.42 13.35 -4.37
C GLY A 173 -23.66 12.08 -3.54
N GLU A 174 -24.87 11.89 -3.02
CA GLU A 174 -25.22 10.70 -2.25
C GLU A 174 -25.18 9.43 -3.10
N ARG A 175 -25.60 9.51 -4.37
CA ARG A 175 -25.49 8.39 -5.32
C ARG A 175 -24.03 8.03 -5.59
N ALA A 176 -23.17 9.01 -5.81
CA ALA A 176 -21.75 8.79 -6.04
C ALA A 176 -21.08 8.11 -4.84
N GLU A 177 -21.41 8.56 -3.62
CA GLU A 177 -20.93 7.93 -2.38
C GLU A 177 -21.45 6.49 -2.25
N PHE A 178 -22.74 6.25 -2.46
CA PHE A 178 -23.31 4.90 -2.40
C PHE A 178 -22.64 3.94 -3.41
N LEU A 179 -22.41 4.39 -4.64
CA LEU A 179 -21.75 3.60 -5.68
C LEU A 179 -20.28 3.32 -5.34
N PHE A 180 -19.58 4.28 -4.75
CA PHE A 180 -18.21 4.10 -4.27
C PHE A 180 -18.15 3.00 -3.19
N GLU A 181 -19.00 3.08 -2.17
CA GLU A 181 -19.07 2.06 -1.13
C GLU A 181 -19.43 0.68 -1.69
N SER A 182 -20.38 0.60 -2.64
CA SER A 182 -20.78 -0.65 -3.29
C SER A 182 -19.61 -1.34 -4.00
N LYS A 183 -18.72 -0.57 -4.66
CA LYS A 183 -17.52 -1.10 -5.31
C LYS A 183 -16.51 -1.66 -4.31
N VAL A 184 -16.32 -0.97 -3.17
CA VAL A 184 -15.42 -1.41 -2.10
C VAL A 184 -15.93 -2.73 -1.49
N ILE A 185 -17.23 -2.82 -1.20
CA ILE A 185 -17.85 -4.02 -0.65
C ILE A 185 -17.74 -5.19 -1.63
N ALA A 186 -18.07 -4.98 -2.91
CA ALA A 186 -17.95 -6.03 -3.93
C ALA A 186 -16.51 -6.58 -4.04
N SER A 187 -15.50 -5.69 -3.99
CA SER A 187 -14.10 -6.09 -4.01
C SER A 187 -13.71 -6.90 -2.77
N SER A 188 -14.16 -6.48 -1.58
CA SER A 188 -13.91 -7.19 -0.32
C SER A 188 -14.59 -8.57 -0.28
N MET A 189 -15.82 -8.69 -0.80
CA MET A 189 -16.55 -9.96 -0.88
C MET A 189 -15.90 -10.94 -1.87
N MET A 190 -15.42 -10.46 -3.03
CA MET A 190 -14.70 -11.30 -3.99
C MET A 190 -13.39 -11.85 -3.40
N GLN A 191 -12.66 -11.05 -2.61
CA GLN A 191 -11.46 -11.51 -1.91
C GLN A 191 -11.78 -12.60 -0.86
N GLN A 192 -12.94 -12.54 -0.19
CA GLN A 192 -13.37 -13.55 0.78
C GLN A 192 -13.87 -14.85 0.11
N LEU A 193 -14.56 -14.77 -1.02
CA LEU A 193 -15.03 -15.94 -1.78
C LEU A 193 -13.88 -16.71 -2.46
N GLY A 194 -12.80 -16.02 -2.84
CA GLY A 194 -11.56 -16.63 -3.33
C GLY A 194 -10.84 -17.48 -2.26
N ALA A 195 -11.04 -17.19 -0.97
CA ALA A 195 -10.46 -17.96 0.14
C ALA A 195 -11.22 -19.26 0.45
N ASN A 196 -12.51 -19.33 0.12
CA ASN A 196 -13.39 -20.47 0.44
C ASN A 196 -13.60 -21.47 -0.72
N SER A 197 -12.93 -21.28 -1.87
CA SER A 197 -13.17 -22.06 -3.09
C SER A 197 -12.06 -23.04 -3.48
N ARG A 198 -11.03 -23.24 -2.64
CA ARG A 198 -10.06 -24.34 -2.86
C ARG A 198 -10.47 -25.58 -2.07
N PRO A 199 -10.77 -26.72 -2.74
CA PRO A 199 -10.99 -27.98 -2.04
C PRO A 199 -9.67 -28.44 -1.40
N ALA A 200 -9.80 -29.08 -0.24
CA ALA A 200 -8.73 -29.73 0.51
C ALA A 200 -8.05 -30.85 -0.29
#